data_AF-A0A9W2ZI21-F1
#
_entry.id   AF-A0A9W2ZI21-F1
#
_cell.length_a   1.000
_cell.length_b   1.000
_cell.length_c   1.000
_cell.angle_alpha   90.00
_cell.angle_beta   90.00
_cell.angle_gamma   90.00
#
_symmetry.space_group_name_H-M   'P 1'
#
loop_
_entity.id
_entity.type
_entity.pdbx_description
1 polymer ?
#
loop_
_entity_poly.entity_id
_entity_poly.type
_entity_poly.pdbx_seq_one_letter_code
_entity_poly.pdbx_strand_id
1 'polypeptide(L)'
;MMKLATGKLPFATLNTNERNSVLQPIELMNVIIEEPQIKLPMGQFSQNLIDFVNRCLRKMPALRLSGQDLLSHPFMPSQQSLIPSVISQLVFTKKQFLNNS
;
A
#
# COMPACT_ATOMS: atom_id res chain seq x y z
N MET A 1 2.08 0.94 2.24
CA MET A 1 1.51 -0.40 1.95
C MET A 1 1.17 -0.55 0.48
N MET A 2 0.06 0.03 -0.01
CA MET A 2 -0.45 -0.17 -1.39
C MET A 2 0.61 -0.04 -2.49
N LYS A 3 1.30 1.10 -2.60
CA LYS A 3 2.33 1.35 -3.63
C LYS A 3 3.43 0.29 -3.65
N LEU A 4 3.87 -0.14 -2.47
CA LEU A 4 4.95 -1.13 -2.36
C LEU A 4 4.45 -2.53 -2.71
N ALA A 5 3.20 -2.84 -2.34
CA ALA A 5 2.57 -4.13 -2.64
C ALA A 5 2.29 -4.30 -4.15
N THR A 6 1.82 -3.25 -4.82
CA THR A 6 1.42 -3.30 -6.24
C THR A 6 2.49 -2.80 -7.21
N GLY A 7 3.55 -2.16 -6.71
CA GLY A 7 4.58 -1.48 -7.51
C GLY A 7 4.09 -0.20 -8.19
N LYS A 8 2.83 0.19 -8.02
CA LYS A 8 2.20 1.33 -8.73
C LYS A 8 1.70 2.36 -7.74
N LEU A 9 1.96 3.64 -8.03
CA LEU A 9 1.39 4.72 -7.23
C LEU A 9 -0.13 4.74 -7.45
N PRO A 10 -0.95 4.72 -6.39
CA PRO A 10 -2.38 4.82 -6.56
C PRO A 10 -2.78 6.16 -7.19
N PHE A 11 -3.84 6.16 -8.00
CA PHE A 11 -4.38 7.32 -8.71
C PHE A 11 -3.48 7.93 -9.81
N ALA A 12 -2.28 7.39 -10.05
CA ALA A 12 -1.34 7.95 -11.03
C ALA A 12 -1.77 7.83 -12.50
N THR A 13 -2.83 7.08 -12.82
CA THR A 13 -3.23 6.75 -14.20
C THR A 13 -4.66 7.21 -14.53
N LEU A 14 -5.23 8.13 -13.76
CA LEU A 14 -6.64 8.53 -13.92
C LEU A 14 -6.85 9.63 -14.98
N ASN A 15 -5.79 10.22 -15.55
CA ASN A 15 -5.91 11.13 -16.69
C ASN A 15 -6.19 10.35 -17.98
N THR A 16 -7.41 10.52 -18.49
CA THR A 16 -8.06 9.69 -19.51
C THR A 16 -7.52 9.82 -20.94
N ASN A 17 -6.47 10.60 -21.24
CA ASN A 17 -5.99 10.73 -22.63
C ASN A 17 -4.46 10.68 -22.82
N GLU A 18 -3.67 10.66 -21.74
CA GLU A 18 -2.22 10.54 -21.86
C GLU A 18 -1.70 9.57 -20.81
N ARG A 19 -1.23 8.40 -21.27
CA ARG A 19 -0.77 7.28 -20.44
C ARG A 19 0.39 7.59 -19.48
N ASN A 20 0.86 8.85 -19.40
CA ASN A 20 2.01 9.29 -18.61
C ASN A 20 1.85 10.68 -17.95
N SER A 21 0.66 11.26 -17.88
CA SER A 21 0.44 12.55 -17.22
C SER A 21 0.34 12.38 -15.69
N VAL A 22 1.38 12.82 -14.96
CA VAL A 22 1.34 12.91 -13.50
C VAL A 22 0.35 14.00 -13.12
N LEU A 23 -0.71 13.64 -12.38
CA LEU A 23 -1.67 14.59 -11.81
C LEU A 23 -0.93 15.68 -11.03
N GLN A 24 -1.31 16.95 -11.26
CA GLN A 24 -0.81 18.04 -10.43
C GLN A 24 -1.32 17.88 -8.99
N PRO A 25 -0.64 18.45 -7.98
CA PRO A 25 -0.98 18.23 -6.58
C PRO A 25 -2.46 18.50 -6.24
N ILE A 26 -3.05 19.56 -6.80
CA ILE A 26 -4.45 19.93 -6.56
C ILE A 26 -5.41 18.93 -7.20
N GLU A 27 -5.14 18.50 -8.44
CA GLU A 27 -5.94 17.49 -9.14
C GLU A 27 -5.91 16.16 -8.38
N LEU A 28 -4.73 15.76 -7.90
CA LEU A 28 -4.57 14.56 -7.10
C LEU A 28 -5.33 14.65 -5.77
N MET A 29 -5.33 15.81 -5.11
CA MET A 29 -6.12 16.02 -3.89
C MET A 29 -7.62 15.85 -4.16
N ASN A 30 -8.13 16.42 -5.26
CA ASN A 30 -9.53 16.27 -5.65
C ASN A 30 -9.89 14.79 -5.89
N VAL A 31 -9.05 14.08 -6.65
CA VAL A 31 -9.19 12.64 -6.89
C VAL A 31 -9.16 11.84 -5.59
N ILE A 32 -8.26 12.17 -4.65
CA ILE A 32 -8.19 11.54 -3.33
C ILE A 32 -9.43 11.83 -2.49
N ILE A 33 -10.20 12.87 -2.77
CA ILE A 33 -11.48 13.13 -2.10
C ILE A 33 -12.58 12.32 -2.78
N GLU A 34 -12.71 12.47 -4.10
CA GLU A 34 -13.84 12.01 -4.92
C GLU A 34 -13.86 10.49 -5.17
N GLU A 35 -12.72 9.90 -5.56
CA GLU A 35 -12.68 8.49 -5.95
C GLU A 35 -12.97 7.55 -4.77
N PRO A 36 -13.54 6.36 -4.98
CA PRO A 36 -13.75 5.40 -3.91
C PRO A 36 -12.42 4.97 -3.26
N GLN A 37 -12.52 4.40 -2.06
CA GLN A 37 -11.35 3.83 -1.38
C GLN A 37 -10.64 2.80 -2.27
N ILE A 38 -9.33 2.93 -2.40
CA ILE A 38 -8.53 1.96 -3.15
C ILE A 38 -8.44 0.67 -2.35
N LYS A 39 -8.58 -0.46 -3.03
CA LYS A 39 -8.46 -1.79 -2.44
C LYS A 39 -7.32 -2.56 -3.08
N LEU A 40 -6.70 -3.45 -2.30
CA LEU A 40 -5.72 -4.38 -2.84
C LEU A 40 -6.44 -5.38 -3.76
N PRO A 41 -5.80 -5.82 -4.86
CA PRO A 41 -6.34 -6.87 -5.71
C PRO A 41 -6.62 -8.15 -4.91
N MET A 42 -7.86 -8.65 -4.99
CA MET A 42 -8.21 -9.93 -4.37
C MET A 42 -7.47 -11.08 -5.05
N GLY A 43 -7.11 -12.12 -4.29
CA GLY A 43 -6.42 -13.31 -4.79
C GLY A 43 -4.90 -13.18 -4.91
N GLN A 44 -4.33 -11.97 -4.82
CA GLN A 44 -2.87 -11.77 -4.82
C GLN A 44 -2.27 -11.62 -3.42
N PHE A 45 -3.11 -11.28 -2.44
CA PHE A 45 -2.71 -10.99 -1.07
C PHE A 45 -3.57 -11.77 -0.09
N SER A 46 -3.04 -12.02 1.11
CA SER A 46 -3.80 -12.65 2.19
C SER A 46 -4.99 -11.78 2.59
N GLN A 47 -6.11 -12.42 2.98
CA GLN A 47 -7.32 -11.70 3.41
C GLN A 47 -7.02 -10.77 4.59
N ASN A 48 -6.17 -11.19 5.53
CA ASN A 48 -5.77 -10.38 6.68
C ASN A 48 -5.02 -9.11 6.25
N LEU A 49 -4.14 -9.18 5.24
CA LEU A 49 -3.45 -7.99 4.72
C LEU A 49 -4.43 -7.06 3.99
N ILE A 50 -5.35 -7.62 3.21
CA ILE A 50 -6.38 -6.84 2.51
C ILE A 50 -7.26 -6.10 3.53
N ASP A 51 -7.75 -6.78 4.57
CA ASP A 51 -8.58 -6.16 5.62
C ASP A 51 -7.80 -5.08 6.38
N PHE A 52 -6.54 -5.37 6.75
CA PHE A 52 -5.67 -4.42 7.43
C PHE A 52 -5.51 -3.12 6.62
N VAL A 53 -5.18 -3.24 5.33
CA VAL A 53 -5.01 -2.07 4.45
C VAL A 53 -6.33 -1.32 4.25
N ASN A 54 -7.46 -2.02 4.12
CA ASN A 54 -8.77 -1.38 4.01
C ASN A 54 -9.14 -0.57 5.27
N ARG A 55 -8.79 -1.06 6.47
CA ARG A 55 -9.02 -0.35 7.74
C ARG A 55 -8.16 0.92 7.85
N CYS A 56 -6.94 0.91 7.31
CA CYS A 56 -6.08 2.09 7.22
C CYS A 56 -6.62 3.16 6.24
N LEU A 57 -7.22 2.72 5.12
CA LEU A 57 -7.62 3.60 4.01
C LEU A 57 -9.08 4.06 4.07
N ARG A 58 -9.77 3.88 5.20
CA ARG A 58 -11.14 4.40 5.40
C ARG A 58 -11.16 5.91 5.16
N LYS A 59 -12.03 6.32 4.23
CA LYS A 59 -12.26 7.73 3.86
C LYS A 59 -12.82 8.53 5.02
N MET A 60 -13.85 8.00 5.67
CA MET A 60 -14.41 8.59 6.88
C MET A 60 -13.42 8.41 8.05
N PRO A 61 -12.88 9.49 8.62
CA PRO A 61 -11.89 9.39 9.68
C PRO A 61 -12.40 8.63 10.91
N ALA A 62 -13.68 8.80 11.27
CA ALA A 62 -14.31 8.12 12.40
C ALA A 62 -14.37 6.58 12.26
N LEU A 63 -14.27 6.06 11.03
CA LEU A 63 -14.25 4.62 10.76
C LEU A 63 -12.83 4.07 10.60
N ARG A 64 -11.81 4.93 10.60
CA ARG A 64 -10.41 4.54 10.49
C ARG A 64 -9.92 4.05 11.85
N LEU A 65 -9.33 2.86 11.89
CA LEU A 65 -8.78 2.33 13.12
C LEU A 65 -7.63 3.20 13.62
N SER A 66 -7.53 3.31 14.95
CA SER A 66 -6.38 3.96 15.59
C SER A 66 -5.11 3.12 15.41
N GLY A 67 -3.94 3.72 15.65
CA GLY A 67 -2.68 2.98 15.63
C GLY A 67 -2.66 1.81 16.61
N GLN A 68 -3.28 1.96 17.78
CA GLN A 68 -3.36 0.91 18.80
C GLN A 68 -4.24 -0.26 18.31
N ASP A 69 -5.41 0.04 17.75
CA ASP A 69 -6.31 -0.99 17.19
C ASP A 69 -5.66 -1.75 16.01
N LEU A 70 -4.84 -1.05 15.21
CA LEU A 70 -4.10 -1.66 14.12
C LEU A 70 -3.02 -2.63 14.62
N LEU A 71 -2.39 -2.37 15.77
CA LEU A 71 -1.44 -3.30 16.38
C LEU A 71 -2.12 -4.58 16.87
N SER A 72 -3.38 -4.49 17.31
CA SER A 72 -4.19 -5.63 17.72
C SER A 72 -4.84 -6.37 16.54
N HIS A 73 -4.75 -5.85 15.31
CA HIS A 73 -5.33 -6.47 14.13
C HIS A 73 -4.66 -7.84 13.84
N PRO A 74 -5.40 -8.90 13.44
CA PRO A 74 -4.85 -10.24 13.20
C PRO A 74 -3.67 -10.32 12.23
N PHE A 75 -3.56 -9.32 11.34
CA PHE A 75 -2.40 -9.17 10.47
C PHE A 75 -1.09 -9.00 11.26
N MET A 76 -1.03 -8.18 12.31
CA MET A 76 0.23 -7.86 13.00
C MET A 76 0.86 -9.06 13.72
N PRO A 77 0.13 -9.83 14.57
CA PRO A 77 0.67 -11.05 15.17
C PRO A 77 1.13 -12.08 14.13
N SER A 78 0.44 -12.18 12.98
CA SER A 78 0.83 -13.11 11.90
C SER A 78 2.18 -12.78 11.26
N GLN A 79 2.74 -11.58 11.48
CA GLN A 79 4.04 -11.16 10.97
C GLN A 79 5.17 -11.30 11.99
N GLN A 80 4.88 -11.63 13.26
CA GLN A 80 5.92 -11.69 14.32
C GLN A 80 6.95 -12.81 14.12
N SER A 81 6.62 -13.84 13.33
CA SER A 81 7.56 -14.92 12.98
C SER A 81 8.58 -14.51 11.90
N LEU A 82 8.51 -13.29 11.36
CA LEU A 82 9.48 -12.82 10.38
C LEU A 82 10.82 -12.54 11.04
N ILE A 83 11.86 -13.20 10.53
CA ILE A 83 13.22 -13.08 11.06
C ILE A 83 13.89 -11.84 10.46
N PRO A 84 14.36 -10.86 11.25
CA PRO A 84 14.98 -9.64 10.73
C PRO A 84 16.18 -9.87 9.80
N SER A 85 16.93 -10.97 10.02
CA SER A 85 18.07 -11.34 9.18
C SER A 85 17.67 -11.66 7.74
N VAL A 86 16.52 -12.30 7.53
CA VAL A 86 15.99 -12.61 6.19
C VAL A 86 15.65 -11.33 5.44
N ILE A 87 15.06 -10.35 6.13
CA ILE A 87 14.75 -9.04 5.55
C ILE A 87 16.05 -8.32 5.14
N SER A 88 17.06 -8.32 6.03
CA SER A 88 18.37 -7.72 5.74
C SER A 88 19.03 -8.34 4.50
N GLN A 89 19.02 -9.67 4.40
CA GLN A 89 19.55 -10.40 3.24
C GLN A 89 18.80 -10.04 1.96
N LEU A 90 17.46 -10.01 1.99
CA LEU A 90 16.65 -9.64 0.83
C LEU A 90 16.99 -8.23 0.33
N VAL A 91 17.13 -7.27 1.25
CA VAL A 91 17.49 -5.89 0.91
C VAL A 91 18.88 -5.81 0.31
N PHE A 92 19.86 -6.51 0.89
CA PHE A 92 21.23 -6.53 0.37
C PHE A 92 21.29 -7.12 -1.03
N THR A 93 20.68 -8.28 -1.25
CA THR A 93 20.65 -8.94 -2.56
C THR A 93 20.01 -8.05 -3.63
N LYS A 94 18.89 -7.39 -3.30
CA LYS A 94 18.24 -6.46 -4.23
C LYS A 94 19.14 -5.26 -4.56
N LYS A 95 19.84 -4.71 -3.56
CA LYS A 95 20.79 -3.60 -3.78
C LYS A 95 21.94 -4.02 -4.70
N GLN A 96 22.51 -5.21 -4.48
CA GLN A 96 23.58 -5.73 -5.34
C GLN A 96 23.11 -5.93 -6.79
N PHE A 97 21.91 -6.49 -6.98
CA PHE A 97 21.34 -6.65 -8.30
C PHE A 97 21.21 -5.30 -9.04
N LEU A 98 20.69 -4.27 -8.37
CA LEU A 98 20.54 -2.94 -8.95
C LEU A 98 21.87 -2.24 -9.25
N ASN A 99 22.92 -2.51 -8.48
CA ASN A 99 24.24 -1.90 -8.69
C ASN A 99 25.03 -2.56 -9.82
N ASN A 100 24.71 -3.81 -10.16
CA ASN A 100 25.39 -4.62 -11.19
C ASN A 100 24.58 -4.71 -12.50
N SER A 101 23.45 -4.00 -12.61
CA SER A 101 22.60 -3.89 -13.81
C SER A 101 22.76 -2.51 -14.45
#